data_AF-A0A348YAL6-F1
#
_entry.id   AF-A0A348YAL6-F1
#
_cell.length_a   1.000
_cell.length_b   1.000
_cell.length_c   1.000
_cell.angle_alpha   90.00
_cell.angle_beta   90.00
_cell.angle_gamma   90.00
#
_symmetry.space_group_name_H-M   'P 1'
#
loop_
_entity.id
_entity.type
_entity.pdbx_description
1 polymer ?
#
loop_
_entity_poly.entity_id
_entity_poly.type
_entity_poly.pdbx_seq_one_letter_code
_entity_poly.pdbx_strand_id
1 'polypeptide(L)'
;DKVAEQGKTPSYVTSKQPVDLAKTVISTLSGNPQVVLAQENNAVETANGNVIAQKVSANASQDIETNLPVETESLDTVGLTQREAEVLENVGVTQADIEKYTPLSLAYDLDKNSERGTWTVRAYRPTYVMPLFYTFDPNLSPSTSTRPQPEKPFTSNDTRNTDLKFQLSLKTKVAEDLFNTNADLWFGYTQESHWQVYNEDNSRPFRATDYQPEVFLTQPVT
;
A
#
# COMPACT_ATOMS: atom_id res chain seq x y z
N ASP A 1 11.40 8.29 25.08
CA ASP A 1 11.99 9.09 26.18
C ASP A 1 10.89 9.97 26.77
N LYS A 2 11.01 10.32 28.06
CA LYS A 2 10.25 11.30 28.87
C LYS A 2 8.76 11.56 28.59
N VAL A 3 7.98 11.20 29.62
CA VAL A 3 6.85 11.96 30.20
C VAL A 3 6.38 13.21 29.45
N ALA A 4 5.15 13.16 28.94
CA ALA A 4 4.33 14.36 28.79
C ALA A 4 3.85 14.79 30.19
N GLU A 5 4.35 15.92 30.68
CA GLU A 5 3.82 16.56 31.89
C GLU A 5 2.33 16.89 31.73
N GLN A 6 1.58 16.72 32.81
CA GLN A 6 0.13 16.95 32.83
C GLN A 6 -0.21 18.40 32.44
N GLY A 7 -1.12 18.58 31.48
CA GLY A 7 -1.84 19.85 31.27
C GLY A 7 -1.56 20.62 29.97
N LYS A 8 -0.67 20.15 29.08
CA LYS A 8 -0.50 20.77 27.74
C LYS A 8 -1.35 20.06 26.68
N THR A 9 -2.34 20.75 26.13
CA THR A 9 -3.08 20.29 24.95
C THR A 9 -2.16 20.25 23.72
N PRO A 10 -2.27 19.22 22.85
CA PRO A 10 -1.54 19.21 21.58
C PRO A 10 -2.00 20.39 20.71
N SER A 11 -1.04 21.08 20.11
CA SER A 11 -1.30 22.19 19.18
C SER A 11 -1.67 21.61 17.81
N TYR A 12 -2.88 21.91 17.34
CA TYR A 12 -3.33 21.54 15.99
C TYR A 12 -3.15 22.72 15.04
N VAL A 13 -2.58 22.46 13.86
CA VAL A 13 -2.43 23.46 12.80
C VAL A 13 -3.65 23.41 11.90
N THR A 14 -4.53 24.41 11.98
CA THR A 14 -5.76 24.50 11.15
C THR A 14 -5.46 24.76 9.67
N SER A 15 -4.26 25.24 9.36
CA SER A 15 -3.79 25.49 7.98
C SER A 15 -3.09 24.26 7.41
N LYS A 16 -3.48 23.84 6.19
CA LYS A 16 -2.77 22.79 5.44
C LYS A 16 -1.43 23.34 4.92
N GLN A 17 -0.36 23.17 5.70
CA GLN A 17 0.98 23.46 5.23
C GLN A 17 1.61 22.25 4.51
N PRO A 18 2.31 22.45 3.39
CA PRO A 18 3.02 21.36 2.71
C PRO A 18 4.18 20.83 3.57
N VAL A 19 4.49 19.54 3.43
CA VAL A 19 5.58 18.88 4.17
C VAL A 19 6.89 19.01 3.39
N ASP A 20 7.96 19.42 4.06
CA ASP A 20 9.32 19.39 3.54
C ASP A 20 9.84 17.95 3.64
N LEU A 21 9.63 17.18 2.56
CA LEU A 21 10.03 15.78 2.46
C LEU A 21 11.55 15.60 2.62
N ALA A 22 12.36 16.54 2.11
CA ALA A 22 13.82 16.45 2.20
C ALA A 22 14.28 16.57 3.67
N LYS A 23 13.82 17.58 4.41
CA LYS A 23 14.17 17.73 5.83
C LYS A 23 13.56 16.63 6.70
N THR A 24 12.37 16.14 6.38
CA THR A 24 11.73 15.03 7.10
C THR A 24 12.53 13.73 6.95
N VAL A 25 13.00 13.40 5.74
CA VAL A 25 13.89 12.24 5.49
C VAL A 25 15.24 12.41 6.19
N ILE A 26 15.86 13.59 6.13
CA ILE A 26 17.14 13.87 6.81
C ILE A 26 17.00 13.70 8.33
N SER A 27 15.93 14.22 8.94
CA SER A 27 15.71 14.10 10.38
C SER A 27 15.48 12.65 10.85
N THR A 28 14.79 11.87 10.01
CA THR A 28 14.56 10.43 10.24
C THR A 28 15.88 9.65 10.16
N LEU A 29 16.72 9.95 9.16
CA LEU A 29 18.04 9.33 9.00
C LEU A 29 19.04 9.76 10.09
N SER A 30 18.91 10.97 10.65
CA SER A 30 19.76 11.44 11.75
C SER A 30 19.29 10.98 13.14
N GLY A 31 18.29 10.09 13.23
CA GLY A 31 17.83 9.51 14.48
C GLY A 31 16.93 10.41 15.34
N ASN A 32 16.43 11.53 14.80
CA ASN A 32 15.45 12.39 15.45
C ASN A 32 14.23 12.57 14.53
N PRO A 33 13.35 11.55 14.41
CA PRO A 33 12.27 11.55 13.42
C PRO A 33 11.23 12.64 13.75
N GLN A 34 11.19 13.68 12.92
CA GLN A 34 10.23 14.78 13.05
C GLN A 34 9.69 15.16 11.67
N VAL A 35 8.36 15.33 11.58
CA VAL A 35 7.72 15.85 10.36
C VAL A 35 8.03 17.35 10.28
N VAL A 36 8.76 17.75 9.24
CA VAL A 36 9.14 19.16 9.04
C VAL A 36 8.17 19.78 8.04
N LEU A 37 7.42 20.79 8.47
CA LEU A 37 6.56 21.57 7.60
C LEU A 37 7.40 22.59 6.80
N ALA A 38 7.04 22.82 5.55
CA ALA A 38 7.67 23.83 4.72
C ALA A 38 7.18 25.22 5.15
N GLN A 39 8.10 26.07 5.59
CA GLN A 39 7.82 27.47 5.91
C GLN A 39 7.76 28.30 4.62
N GLU A 40 6.66 29.01 4.40
CA GLU A 40 6.61 30.10 3.44
C GLU A 40 7.39 31.30 4.00
N ASN A 41 8.46 31.70 3.31
CA ASN A 41 9.26 32.85 3.70
C ASN A 41 8.57 34.17 3.31
N ASN A 42 7.56 34.57 4.08
CA ASN A 42 6.99 35.91 4.06
C ASN A 42 7.25 36.59 5.42
N ALA A 43 8.34 37.36 5.50
CA ALA A 43 8.71 38.07 6.71
C ALA A 43 7.96 39.41 6.85
N VAL A 44 7.12 39.54 7.87
CA VAL A 44 6.68 40.83 8.44
C VAL A 44 6.52 40.68 9.95
N GLU A 45 7.23 41.52 10.72
CA GLU A 45 7.01 41.70 12.16
C GLU A 45 5.77 42.56 12.42
N THR A 46 5.04 42.34 13.51
CA THR A 46 4.59 43.39 14.47
C THR A 46 3.86 42.77 15.67
N ALA A 47 3.97 43.45 16.81
CA ALA A 47 3.55 43.01 18.14
C ALA A 47 2.03 43.15 18.44
N ASN A 48 1.72 42.73 19.68
CA ASN A 48 0.53 43.00 20.51
C ASN A 48 -0.49 41.86 20.57
N GLY A 49 -0.79 41.41 21.79
CA GLY A 49 -1.71 40.32 22.06
C GLY A 49 -3.01 40.79 22.72
N ASN A 50 -4.00 39.89 22.77
CA ASN A 50 -4.80 39.64 23.97
C ASN A 50 -5.71 38.40 23.79
N VAL A 51 -6.16 37.86 24.92
CA VAL A 51 -6.84 36.57 25.05
C VAL A 51 -8.34 36.79 25.25
N ILE A 52 -9.21 35.98 24.63
CA ILE A 52 -10.55 35.66 25.18
C ILE A 52 -10.83 34.16 24.97
N ALA A 53 -11.34 33.51 26.01
CA ALA A 53 -11.82 32.13 26.00
C ALA A 53 -13.31 32.10 26.34
N GLN A 54 -14.06 31.08 25.87
CA GLN A 54 -15.45 30.86 26.28
C GLN A 54 -15.78 29.37 26.40
N LYS A 55 -16.42 28.98 27.52
CA LYS A 55 -16.89 27.63 27.84
C LYS A 55 -18.42 27.54 27.72
N VAL A 56 -18.97 26.45 27.16
CA VAL A 56 -20.39 26.00 27.26
C VAL A 56 -20.45 24.45 27.14
N SER A 57 -21.54 23.78 27.48
CA SER A 57 -21.69 23.14 28.80
C SER A 57 -22.91 22.19 28.90
N ALA A 58 -22.66 20.88 28.78
CA ALA A 58 -23.43 19.76 29.38
C ALA A 58 -24.83 19.34 28.83
N ASN A 59 -25.17 18.09 29.22
CA ASN A 59 -26.43 17.31 29.19
C ASN A 59 -26.66 16.42 27.94
N ALA A 60 -26.79 15.08 27.97
CA ALA A 60 -27.22 14.01 28.91
C ALA A 60 -28.64 13.46 28.64
N SER A 61 -28.75 12.13 28.36
CA SER A 61 -30.01 11.34 28.28
C SER A 61 -29.76 9.83 28.41
N GLN A 62 -30.77 9.09 28.89
CA GLN A 62 -30.77 7.70 29.37
C GLN A 62 -32.08 6.98 28.98
N ASP A 63 -32.26 5.65 28.98
CA ASP A 63 -31.39 4.45 28.91
C ASP A 63 -32.32 3.24 28.59
N ILE A 64 -31.95 2.28 27.72
CA ILE A 64 -32.66 0.98 27.57
C ILE A 64 -31.70 -0.18 27.27
N GLU A 65 -31.77 -1.24 28.09
CA GLU A 65 -31.12 -2.54 27.87
C GLU A 65 -32.04 -3.54 27.13
N THR A 66 -31.47 -4.44 26.32
CA THR A 66 -32.09 -5.73 25.98
C THR A 66 -31.04 -6.85 25.95
N ASN A 67 -31.17 -7.83 26.84
CA ASN A 67 -30.27 -9.00 26.93
C ASN A 67 -30.53 -10.04 25.83
N LEU A 68 -29.48 -10.45 25.12
CA LEU A 68 -29.36 -11.78 24.48
C LEU A 68 -27.97 -12.37 24.85
N PRO A 69 -27.83 -13.71 24.93
CA PRO A 69 -26.60 -14.32 25.42
C PRO A 69 -25.48 -14.20 24.38
N VAL A 70 -24.36 -13.60 24.77
CA VAL A 70 -23.13 -13.56 23.98
C VAL A 70 -22.21 -14.65 24.52
N GLU A 71 -21.98 -15.71 23.74
CA GLU A 71 -20.82 -16.58 23.94
C GLU A 71 -19.59 -15.77 23.57
N THR A 72 -18.78 -15.43 24.58
CA THR A 72 -17.57 -14.63 24.44
C THR A 72 -16.42 -15.50 23.97
N GLU A 73 -16.38 -15.81 22.68
CA GLU A 73 -15.15 -16.21 22.02
C GLU A 73 -14.24 -14.98 21.89
N SER A 74 -13.11 -15.00 22.59
CA SER A 74 -12.14 -13.92 22.60
C SER A 74 -11.52 -13.71 21.22
N LEU A 75 -11.48 -12.45 20.76
CA LEU A 75 -10.96 -12.05 19.45
C LEU A 75 -9.53 -12.60 19.21
N ASP A 76 -9.37 -13.46 18.22
CA ASP A 76 -8.08 -14.10 17.90
C ASP A 76 -7.24 -13.15 17.03
N THR A 77 -6.66 -12.15 17.69
CA THR A 77 -6.06 -10.98 17.05
C THR A 77 -4.61 -11.19 16.65
N VAL A 78 -4.37 -11.82 15.50
CA VAL A 78 -3.03 -11.97 14.91
C VAL A 78 -2.49 -10.60 14.45
N GLY A 79 -1.76 -9.92 15.35
CA GLY A 79 -0.97 -8.71 15.03
C GLY A 79 -1.49 -7.38 15.60
N LEU A 80 -2.57 -7.37 16.39
CA LEU A 80 -3.01 -6.19 17.15
C LEU A 80 -2.38 -6.18 18.55
N THR A 81 -2.20 -5.01 19.14
CA THR A 81 -1.88 -4.89 20.56
C THR A 81 -3.13 -5.13 21.42
N GLN A 82 -2.95 -5.61 22.65
CA GLN A 82 -4.06 -5.88 23.59
C GLN A 82 -5.02 -4.70 23.76
N ARG A 83 -4.47 -3.47 23.72
CA ARG A 83 -5.24 -2.23 23.83
C ARG A 83 -6.08 -1.91 22.59
N GLU A 84 -5.63 -2.33 21.41
CA GLU A 84 -6.41 -2.16 20.17
C GLU A 84 -7.56 -3.18 20.11
N ALA A 85 -7.31 -4.43 20.54
CA ALA A 85 -8.36 -5.44 20.70
C ALA A 85 -9.46 -4.97 21.69
N GLU A 86 -9.05 -4.50 22.88
CA GLU A 86 -9.98 -3.95 23.90
C GLU A 86 -10.78 -2.74 23.38
N VAL A 87 -10.17 -1.86 22.58
CA VAL A 87 -10.89 -0.73 21.96
C VAL A 87 -11.88 -1.19 20.89
N LEU A 88 -11.53 -2.19 20.08
CA LEU A 88 -12.43 -2.75 19.06
C LEU A 88 -13.63 -3.46 19.70
N GLU A 89 -13.41 -4.23 20.76
CA GLU A 89 -14.45 -4.90 21.55
C GLU A 89 -15.41 -3.88 22.19
N ASN A 90 -14.88 -2.82 22.82
CA ASN A 90 -15.68 -1.74 23.40
C ASN A 90 -16.48 -0.92 22.34
N VAL A 91 -16.08 -0.97 21.07
CA VAL A 91 -16.81 -0.37 19.93
C VAL A 91 -17.84 -1.35 19.34
N GLY A 92 -17.89 -2.60 19.82
CA GLY A 92 -18.80 -3.64 19.37
C GLY A 92 -18.37 -4.36 18.09
N VAL A 93 -17.08 -4.28 17.73
CA VAL A 93 -16.53 -5.00 16.57
C VAL A 93 -16.34 -6.47 16.94
N THR A 94 -17.02 -7.37 16.23
CA THR A 94 -16.92 -8.82 16.47
C THR A 94 -15.78 -9.44 15.65
N GLN A 95 -15.35 -10.66 16.01
CA GLN A 95 -14.35 -11.40 15.23
C GLN A 95 -14.78 -11.59 13.77
N ALA A 96 -16.08 -11.83 13.53
CA ALA A 96 -16.66 -11.94 12.19
C ALA A 96 -16.54 -10.63 11.38
N ASP A 97 -16.60 -9.46 12.02
CA ASP A 97 -16.37 -8.17 11.36
C ASP A 97 -14.88 -7.97 11.00
N ILE A 98 -13.95 -8.54 11.77
CA ILE A 98 -12.50 -8.48 11.48
C ILE A 98 -12.15 -9.45 10.34
N GLU A 99 -12.71 -10.66 10.35
CA GLU A 99 -12.53 -11.66 9.29
C GLU A 99 -13.07 -11.18 7.93
N LYS A 100 -14.15 -10.39 7.97
CA LYS A 100 -14.64 -9.60 6.85
C LYS A 100 -13.52 -8.75 6.24
N TYR A 101 -12.94 -7.84 7.01
CA TYR A 101 -11.91 -6.91 6.51
C TYR A 101 -10.48 -7.48 6.40
N THR A 102 -10.33 -8.78 6.12
CA THR A 102 -9.02 -9.36 5.80
C THR A 102 -8.33 -8.63 4.63
N PRO A 103 -6.98 -8.60 4.59
CA PRO A 103 -6.24 -7.99 3.48
C PRO A 103 -6.61 -8.58 2.11
N LEU A 104 -7.03 -9.85 2.07
CA LEU A 104 -7.50 -10.51 0.86
C LEU A 104 -8.88 -9.99 0.44
N SER A 105 -9.84 -9.90 1.38
CA SER A 105 -11.16 -9.31 1.09
C SER A 105 -11.02 -7.87 0.58
N LEU A 106 -10.27 -7.02 1.29
CA LEU A 106 -10.05 -5.63 0.89
C LEU A 106 -9.31 -5.50 -0.45
N ALA A 107 -8.42 -6.43 -0.79
CA ALA A 107 -7.73 -6.43 -2.08
C ALA A 107 -8.67 -6.77 -3.25
N TYR A 108 -9.75 -7.52 -3.02
CA TYR A 108 -10.67 -8.01 -4.05
C TYR A 108 -12.13 -7.55 -3.88
N ASP A 109 -12.39 -6.60 -2.98
CA ASP A 109 -13.72 -6.06 -2.66
C ASP A 109 -14.77 -7.12 -2.24
N LEU A 110 -14.35 -8.27 -1.69
CA LEU A 110 -15.20 -9.48 -1.58
C LEU A 110 -16.52 -9.25 -0.79
N ASP A 111 -16.51 -8.36 0.19
CA ASP A 111 -17.68 -8.06 1.03
C ASP A 111 -18.56 -6.92 0.54
N LYS A 112 -17.94 -5.94 -0.12
CA LYS A 112 -18.57 -4.71 -0.58
C LYS A 112 -17.73 -4.11 -1.70
N ASN A 113 -18.35 -3.89 -2.85
CA ASN A 113 -17.78 -3.14 -3.96
C ASN A 113 -17.19 -1.80 -3.49
N SER A 114 -15.93 -1.55 -3.87
CA SER A 114 -15.26 -0.30 -3.55
C SER A 114 -15.94 0.86 -4.27
N GLU A 115 -16.05 2.01 -3.60
CA GLU A 115 -16.54 3.27 -4.18
C GLU A 115 -15.67 3.78 -5.36
N ARG A 116 -14.52 3.14 -5.61
CA ARG A 116 -13.70 3.31 -6.81
C ARG A 116 -14.29 2.69 -8.08
N GLY A 117 -15.25 1.78 -7.95
CA GLY A 117 -15.93 1.08 -9.04
C GLY A 117 -15.04 0.31 -10.01
N THR A 118 -15.61 0.04 -11.19
CA THR A 118 -14.95 -0.59 -12.35
C THR A 118 -13.93 0.34 -13.03
N TRP A 119 -13.04 -0.27 -13.84
CA TRP A 119 -11.98 0.38 -14.63
C TRP A 119 -10.91 1.17 -13.84
N THR A 120 -11.03 1.26 -12.52
CA THR A 120 -9.96 1.78 -11.65
C THR A 120 -8.78 0.82 -11.62
N VAL A 121 -7.58 1.34 -11.88
CA VAL A 121 -6.30 0.60 -11.78
C VAL A 121 -5.92 0.42 -10.32
N ARG A 122 -5.55 -0.82 -9.95
CA ARG A 122 -5.12 -1.21 -8.60
C ARG A 122 -3.85 -2.06 -8.69
N ALA A 123 -3.07 -2.10 -7.62
CA ALA A 123 -1.96 -3.04 -7.52
C ALA A 123 -2.48 -4.49 -7.51
N TYR A 124 -1.73 -5.42 -8.11
CA TYR A 124 -2.10 -6.83 -8.15
C TYR A 124 -1.08 -7.72 -7.44
N ARG A 125 0.03 -8.06 -8.11
CA ARG A 125 1.19 -8.72 -7.49
C ARG A 125 2.22 -7.66 -7.07
N PRO A 126 3.31 -8.02 -6.35
CA PRO A 126 4.36 -7.05 -6.00
C PRO A 126 4.88 -6.31 -7.22
N THR A 127 4.90 -4.98 -7.17
CA THR A 127 5.53 -4.12 -8.18
C THR A 127 6.85 -3.62 -7.61
N TYR A 128 7.95 -3.89 -8.30
CA TYR A 128 9.30 -3.64 -7.78
C TYR A 128 10.29 -3.26 -8.89
N VAL A 129 11.35 -2.58 -8.50
CA VAL A 129 12.54 -2.33 -9.33
C VAL A 129 13.77 -2.71 -8.52
N MET A 130 14.60 -3.61 -9.07
CA MET A 130 15.90 -3.98 -8.53
C MET A 130 16.97 -3.44 -9.48
N PRO A 131 17.67 -2.34 -9.12
CA PRO A 131 18.69 -1.72 -9.97
C PRO A 131 19.83 -2.66 -10.35
N LEU A 132 20.17 -3.60 -9.45
CA LEU A 132 21.25 -4.58 -9.63
C LEU A 132 20.72 -6.00 -9.38
N PHE A 133 20.75 -6.82 -10.42
CA PHE A 133 20.49 -8.26 -10.40
C PHE A 133 21.66 -8.98 -11.09
N TYR A 134 22.27 -9.95 -10.41
CA TYR A 134 23.45 -10.67 -10.90
C TYR A 134 23.14 -12.15 -11.18
N THR A 135 23.44 -12.61 -12.39
CA THR A 135 23.28 -14.00 -12.82
C THR A 135 24.66 -14.63 -13.05
N PHE A 136 24.98 -15.72 -12.35
CA PHE A 136 26.30 -16.37 -12.44
C PHE A 136 26.55 -17.00 -13.82
N ASP A 137 25.56 -17.73 -14.35
CA ASP A 137 25.64 -18.41 -15.65
C ASP A 137 24.43 -18.01 -16.52
N PRO A 138 24.54 -16.93 -17.33
CA PRO A 138 23.43 -16.45 -18.14
C PRO A 138 23.25 -17.30 -19.41
N ASN A 139 22.02 -17.66 -19.77
CA ASN A 139 21.77 -18.43 -20.99
C ASN A 139 22.19 -17.65 -22.26
N LEU A 140 23.28 -18.11 -22.89
CA LEU A 140 23.86 -17.55 -24.12
C LEU A 140 23.23 -18.10 -25.41
N SER A 141 22.25 -18.99 -25.32
CA SER A 141 21.54 -19.56 -26.46
C SER A 141 20.04 -19.71 -26.16
N PRO A 142 19.32 -18.58 -25.98
CA PRO A 142 17.88 -18.60 -25.78
C PRO A 142 17.18 -19.11 -27.05
N SER A 143 16.17 -19.95 -26.87
CA SER A 143 15.29 -20.45 -27.91
C SER A 143 13.86 -20.58 -27.39
N THR A 144 12.87 -20.32 -28.23
CA THR A 144 11.45 -20.55 -27.94
C THR A 144 10.77 -21.16 -29.16
N SER A 145 9.56 -21.71 -29.00
CA SER A 145 8.81 -22.25 -30.14
C SER A 145 8.54 -21.23 -31.26
N THR A 146 8.63 -19.93 -30.97
CA THR A 146 8.38 -18.83 -31.91
C THR A 146 9.67 -18.08 -32.30
N ARG A 147 10.81 -18.38 -31.67
CA ARG A 147 12.13 -17.83 -31.98
C ARG A 147 13.18 -18.94 -31.94
N PRO A 148 13.65 -19.43 -33.11
CA PRO A 148 14.74 -20.41 -33.13
C PRO A 148 16.00 -19.83 -32.48
N GLN A 149 16.87 -20.72 -32.01
CA GLN A 149 18.18 -20.36 -31.45
C GLN A 149 18.97 -19.51 -32.48
N PRO A 150 19.70 -18.46 -32.05
CA PRO A 150 20.54 -17.68 -32.96
C PRO A 150 21.61 -18.56 -33.62
N GLU A 151 21.96 -18.27 -34.88
CA GLU A 151 22.96 -19.01 -35.67
C GLU A 151 24.34 -19.10 -34.99
N LYS A 152 24.63 -18.15 -34.11
CA LYS A 152 25.78 -18.15 -33.21
C LYS A 152 25.30 -17.87 -31.79
N PRO A 153 25.76 -18.61 -30.77
CA PRO A 153 25.54 -18.25 -29.38
C PRO A 153 26.03 -16.83 -29.09
N PHE A 154 25.35 -16.14 -28.18
CA PHE A 154 25.85 -14.89 -27.60
C PHE A 154 27.17 -15.15 -26.86
N THR A 155 28.04 -14.16 -26.82
CA THR A 155 29.26 -14.19 -26.00
C THR A 155 29.05 -13.44 -24.68
N SER A 156 30.00 -13.59 -23.74
CA SER A 156 30.04 -12.79 -22.50
C SER A 156 30.26 -11.28 -22.73
N ASN A 157 30.53 -10.86 -23.97
CA ASN A 157 30.51 -9.45 -24.37
C ASN A 157 29.13 -9.01 -24.85
N ASP A 158 28.45 -9.84 -25.64
CA ASP A 158 27.08 -9.54 -26.12
C ASP A 158 26.06 -9.54 -24.97
N THR A 159 26.31 -10.34 -23.94
CA THR A 159 25.44 -10.50 -22.77
C THR A 159 26.24 -10.46 -21.47
N ARG A 160 25.92 -9.49 -20.62
CA ARG A 160 26.56 -9.30 -19.30
C ARG A 160 25.88 -10.16 -18.22
N ASN A 161 26.50 -10.25 -17.04
CA ASN A 161 25.94 -10.94 -15.87
C ASN A 161 25.02 -10.03 -15.02
N THR A 162 25.10 -8.71 -15.20
CA THR A 162 24.39 -7.68 -14.41
C THR A 162 23.26 -7.03 -15.20
N ASP A 163 22.05 -7.12 -14.66
CA ASP A 163 20.84 -6.52 -15.20
C ASP A 163 20.15 -5.61 -14.18
N LEU A 164 19.30 -4.70 -14.67
CA LEU A 164 18.21 -4.13 -13.89
C LEU A 164 16.99 -5.04 -14.09
N LYS A 165 16.42 -5.55 -12.99
CA LYS A 165 15.22 -6.38 -13.01
C LYS A 165 14.03 -5.61 -12.46
N PHE A 166 12.90 -5.61 -13.15
CA PHE A 166 11.66 -5.00 -12.62
C PHE A 166 10.43 -5.84 -12.92
N GLN A 167 9.41 -5.65 -12.08
CA GLN A 167 8.08 -6.22 -12.28
C GLN A 167 7.03 -5.12 -12.12
N LEU A 168 6.16 -5.00 -13.12
CA LEU A 168 4.95 -4.17 -13.07
C LEU A 168 3.75 -5.11 -12.97
N SER A 169 2.88 -4.94 -11.96
CA SER A 169 1.69 -5.76 -11.82
C SER A 169 0.47 -4.95 -11.40
N LEU A 170 -0.51 -4.90 -12.30
CA LEU A 170 -1.73 -4.12 -12.18
C LEU A 170 -2.94 -5.02 -12.35
N LYS A 171 -4.04 -4.68 -11.70
CA LYS A 171 -5.38 -5.23 -12.01
C LYS A 171 -6.40 -4.12 -12.11
N THR A 172 -7.48 -4.41 -12.81
CA THR A 172 -8.67 -3.57 -12.85
C THR A 172 -9.92 -4.44 -12.77
N LYS A 173 -10.98 -3.91 -12.17
CA LYS A 173 -12.27 -4.59 -12.12
C LYS A 173 -13.06 -4.25 -13.38
N VAL A 174 -13.46 -5.25 -14.13
CA VAL A 174 -14.10 -5.12 -15.46
C VAL A 174 -15.62 -5.11 -15.33
N ALA A 175 -16.17 -5.93 -14.44
CA ALA A 175 -17.59 -5.98 -14.13
C ALA A 175 -17.81 -6.29 -12.64
N GLU A 176 -18.90 -5.76 -12.10
CA GLU A 176 -19.36 -5.93 -10.72
C GLU A 176 -20.68 -6.71 -10.69
N ASP A 177 -20.95 -7.36 -9.56
CA ASP A 177 -22.23 -7.99 -9.21
C ASP A 177 -22.79 -8.99 -10.24
N LEU A 178 -21.90 -9.80 -10.83
CA LEU A 178 -22.29 -10.79 -11.84
C LEU A 178 -23.25 -11.83 -11.28
N PHE A 179 -24.20 -12.24 -12.13
CA PHE A 179 -25.25 -13.23 -11.81
C PHE A 179 -26.20 -12.84 -10.65
N ASN A 180 -26.27 -11.56 -10.28
CA ASN A 180 -26.93 -11.06 -9.05
C ASN A 180 -26.31 -11.64 -7.76
N THR A 181 -25.00 -11.89 -7.80
CA THR A 181 -24.18 -12.31 -6.66
C THR A 181 -23.03 -11.32 -6.53
N ASN A 182 -22.32 -11.31 -5.39
CA ASN A 182 -21.12 -10.49 -5.19
C ASN A 182 -19.90 -11.02 -5.99
N ALA A 183 -20.11 -11.49 -7.22
CA ALA A 183 -19.09 -12.07 -8.08
C ALA A 183 -18.53 -11.03 -9.04
N ASP A 184 -17.25 -10.71 -8.88
CA ASP A 184 -16.56 -9.66 -9.62
C ASP A 184 -15.61 -10.24 -10.67
N LEU A 185 -15.62 -9.64 -11.86
CA LEU A 185 -14.70 -9.99 -12.94
C LEU A 185 -13.50 -9.04 -12.94
N TRP A 186 -12.31 -9.61 -12.87
CA TRP A 186 -11.05 -8.88 -12.86
C TRP A 186 -10.23 -9.18 -14.11
N PHE A 187 -9.53 -8.15 -14.60
CA PHE A 187 -8.44 -8.27 -15.55
C PHE A 187 -7.13 -7.91 -14.85
N GLY A 188 -6.18 -8.85 -14.85
CA GLY A 188 -4.83 -8.67 -14.34
C GLY A 188 -3.80 -8.61 -15.47
N TYR A 189 -2.77 -7.80 -15.28
CA TYR A 189 -1.61 -7.75 -16.16
C TYR A 189 -0.35 -7.66 -15.31
N THR A 190 0.50 -8.69 -15.42
CA THR A 190 1.84 -8.70 -14.84
C THR A 190 2.87 -8.76 -15.95
N GLN A 191 3.92 -7.95 -15.84
CA GLN A 191 5.07 -7.97 -16.73
C GLN A 191 6.35 -8.00 -15.89
N GLU A 192 7.21 -8.99 -16.12
CA GLU A 192 8.58 -9.03 -15.59
C GLU A 192 9.56 -8.71 -16.73
N SER A 193 10.56 -7.87 -16.48
CA SER A 193 11.57 -7.50 -17.48
C SER A 193 12.99 -7.51 -16.88
N HIS A 194 13.92 -8.05 -17.66
CA HIS A 194 15.36 -8.09 -17.38
C HIS A 194 16.07 -7.20 -18.40
N TRP A 195 16.61 -6.08 -17.97
CA TRP A 195 17.21 -5.06 -18.83
C TRP A 195 18.71 -4.94 -18.58
N GLN A 196 19.54 -5.15 -19.60
CA GLN A 196 21.00 -5.07 -19.47
C GLN A 196 21.48 -3.60 -19.48
N VAL A 197 21.02 -2.78 -18.53
CA VAL A 197 21.34 -1.33 -18.42
C VAL A 197 22.86 -1.06 -18.41
N TYR A 198 23.64 -2.01 -17.88
CA TYR A 198 25.09 -1.93 -17.76
C TYR A 198 25.84 -2.44 -19.01
N ASN A 199 25.14 -2.95 -20.03
CA ASN A 199 25.73 -3.43 -21.27
C ASN A 199 25.80 -2.32 -22.32
N GLU A 200 26.73 -1.38 -22.12
CA GLU A 200 26.88 -0.21 -23.00
C GLU A 200 27.33 -0.60 -24.41
N ASP A 201 28.22 -1.59 -24.52
CA ASP A 201 28.77 -2.10 -25.79
C ASP A 201 27.68 -2.62 -26.75
N ASN A 202 26.60 -3.18 -26.21
CA ASN A 202 25.49 -3.74 -26.98
C ASN A 202 24.23 -2.84 -26.98
N SER A 203 24.37 -1.54 -26.73
CA SER A 203 23.24 -0.57 -26.67
C SER A 203 22.17 -0.89 -25.61
N ARG A 204 22.56 -1.54 -24.50
CA ARG A 204 21.74 -1.82 -23.32
C ARG A 204 20.41 -2.54 -23.63
N PRO A 205 20.43 -3.76 -24.19
CA PRO A 205 19.23 -4.44 -24.66
C PRO A 205 18.40 -5.01 -23.50
N PHE A 206 17.10 -5.18 -23.73
CA PHE A 206 16.28 -6.06 -22.88
C PHE A 206 16.64 -7.51 -23.17
N ARG A 207 17.07 -8.26 -22.16
CA ARG A 207 17.39 -9.69 -22.26
C ARG A 207 16.12 -10.52 -22.43
N ALA A 208 15.12 -10.24 -21.59
CA ALA A 208 13.86 -10.95 -21.54
C ALA A 208 12.76 -10.02 -21.02
N THR A 209 11.54 -10.23 -21.52
CA THR A 209 10.31 -9.67 -20.95
C THR A 209 9.23 -10.74 -21.01
N ASP A 210 8.69 -11.08 -19.86
CA ASP A 210 7.62 -12.06 -19.70
C ASP A 210 6.29 -11.33 -19.50
N TYR A 211 5.33 -11.63 -20.38
CA TYR A 211 4.01 -11.03 -20.41
C TYR A 211 2.99 -12.01 -19.82
N GLN A 212 2.35 -11.65 -18.71
CA GLN A 212 1.37 -12.47 -17.98
C GLN A 212 0.04 -11.71 -17.84
N PRO A 213 -0.77 -11.63 -18.91
CA PRO A 213 -2.16 -11.20 -18.81
C PRO A 213 -3.02 -12.33 -18.23
N GLU A 214 -4.04 -11.98 -17.45
CA GLU A 214 -4.99 -12.93 -16.86
C GLU A 214 -6.38 -12.32 -16.68
N VAL A 215 -7.40 -13.17 -16.69
CA VAL A 215 -8.79 -12.83 -16.39
C VAL A 215 -9.27 -13.84 -15.37
N PHE A 216 -9.86 -13.38 -14.27
CA PHE A 216 -10.36 -14.24 -13.20
C PHE A 216 -11.63 -13.67 -12.58
N LEU A 217 -12.44 -14.57 -12.02
CA LEU A 217 -13.64 -14.24 -11.27
C LEU A 217 -13.33 -14.40 -9.78
N THR A 218 -13.71 -13.42 -8.95
CA THR A 218 -13.72 -13.57 -7.50
C THR A 218 -15.16 -13.70 -7.02
N GLN A 219 -15.44 -14.72 -6.22
CA GLN A 219 -16.74 -14.94 -5.61
C GLN A 219 -16.52 -15.20 -4.11
N PRO A 220 -17.11 -14.41 -3.20
CA PRO A 220 -17.08 -14.73 -1.78
C PRO A 220 -17.84 -16.04 -1.53
N VAL A 221 -17.31 -16.85 -0.64
CA VAL A 221 -17.99 -18.05 -0.12
C VAL A 221 -18.55 -17.72 1.26
N THR A 222 -19.79 -18.12 1.49
CA THR A 222 -20.53 -18.02 2.76
C THR A 222 -20.57 -19.38 3.44
#